data_AF-A0A314XRN3-F1
#
_entry.id   AF-A0A314XRN3-F1
#
_cell.length_a   1.000
_cell.length_b   1.000
_cell.length_c   1.000
_cell.angle_alpha   90.00
_cell.angle_beta   90.00
_cell.angle_gamma   90.00
#
_symmetry.space_group_name_H-M   'P 1'
#
loop_
_entity.id
_entity.type
_entity.pdbx_description
1 polymer ?
#
loop_
_entity_poly.entity_id
_entity_poly.type
_entity_poly.pdbx_seq_one_letter_code
_entity_poly.pdbx_strand_id
1 'polypeptide(L)'
;MGELESKPFQTACKRKYPMDEADDQAAALCSLWESYLRDSCWKPFKTIRVAFRQQPKITIDEGDEKLKKLKDEFGDEVYNAVTTALLESKEYNSHHSVETAEKEKIKMKALWKEDGVLKELWLLSRVNWLLLNML
;
A
#
# COMPACT_ATOMS: atom_id res chain seq x y z
N MET A 1 7.26 -5.14 6.81
CA MET A 1 6.47 -3.88 6.85
C MET A 1 7.42 -2.80 6.36
N GLY A 2 7.02 -1.93 5.45
CA GLY A 2 7.87 -0.81 5.02
C GLY A 2 8.19 0.06 6.23
N GLU A 3 9.45 0.14 6.63
CA GLU A 3 9.91 1.00 7.72
C GLU A 3 10.03 2.42 7.19
N LEU A 4 9.62 3.40 8.00
CA LEU A 4 9.77 4.80 7.63
C LEU A 4 11.25 5.18 7.76
N GLU A 5 11.87 5.62 6.67
CA GLU A 5 13.25 6.10 6.75
C GLU A 5 13.34 7.38 7.58
N SER A 6 14.19 7.38 8.61
CA SER A 6 14.38 8.52 9.52
C SER A 6 15.37 9.57 9.01
N LYS A 7 16.28 9.21 8.09
CA LYS A 7 17.30 10.11 7.54
C LYS A 7 16.73 11.37 6.85
N PRO A 8 15.64 11.28 6.05
CA PRO A 8 15.05 12.45 5.42
C PRO A 8 14.50 13.44 6.46
N PHE A 9 13.89 12.94 7.54
CA PHE A 9 13.39 13.78 8.63
C PHE A 9 14.53 14.48 9.37
N GLN A 10 15.62 13.76 9.69
CA GLN A 10 16.80 14.36 10.31
C GLN A 10 17.39 15.47 9.43
N THR A 11 17.49 15.23 8.13
CA THR A 11 18.03 16.21 7.18
C THR A 11 17.15 17.45 7.09
N ALA A 12 15.83 17.27 6.97
CA ALA A 12 14.88 18.37 6.91
C ALA A 12 14.83 19.18 8.23
N CYS A 13 14.85 18.51 9.38
CA CYS A 13 14.85 19.19 10.68
C CYS A 13 16.15 19.95 10.93
N LYS A 14 17.31 19.40 10.55
CA LYS A 14 18.60 20.12 10.65
C LYS A 14 18.66 21.39 9.80
N ARG A 15 17.87 21.47 8.73
CA ARG A 15 17.73 22.69 7.91
C ARG A 15 16.78 23.72 8.53
N LYS A 16 15.84 23.29 9.39
CA LYS A 16 14.73 24.12 9.88
C LYS A 16 14.87 24.55 11.34
N TYR A 17 15.48 23.72 12.18
CA TYR A 17 15.59 23.90 13.62
C TYR A 17 17.05 24.10 14.04
N PRO A 18 17.30 24.75 15.20
CA PRO A 18 18.64 24.81 15.77
C PRO A 18 19.17 23.41 16.07
N MET A 19 20.50 23.26 16.01
CA MET A 19 21.15 21.94 16.09
C MET A 19 20.79 21.15 17.36
N ASP A 20 20.61 21.85 18.48
CA ASP A 20 20.27 21.25 19.78
C ASP A 20 18.85 20.67 19.82
N GLU A 21 17.93 21.14 18.99
CA GLU A 21 16.53 20.67 18.93
C GLU A 21 16.22 19.85 17.67
N ALA A 22 17.07 19.92 16.65
CA ALA A 22 16.80 19.32 15.34
C ALA A 22 16.60 17.80 15.40
N ASP A 23 17.40 17.10 16.20
CA ASP A 23 17.32 15.65 16.33
C ASP A 23 16.04 15.22 17.07
N ASP A 24 15.65 15.94 18.14
CA ASP A 24 14.40 15.69 18.88
C ASP A 24 13.16 15.96 18.00
N GLN A 25 13.17 17.05 17.23
CA GLN A 25 12.09 17.37 16.28
C GLN A 25 11.99 16.31 15.19
N ALA A 26 13.11 15.84 14.65
CA ALA A 26 13.13 14.76 13.67
C ALA A 26 12.53 13.46 14.24
N ALA A 27 12.90 13.09 15.46
CA ALA A 27 12.35 11.91 16.13
C ALA A 27 10.84 12.04 16.36
N ALA A 28 10.38 13.19 16.87
CA ALA A 28 8.96 13.45 17.08
C ALA A 28 8.14 13.38 15.78
N LEU A 29 8.67 13.94 14.68
CA LEU A 29 8.04 13.85 13.37
C LEU A 29 7.99 12.43 12.84
N CYS A 30 9.10 11.67 12.91
CA CYS A 30 9.13 10.27 12.52
C CYS A 30 8.04 9.47 13.25
N SER A 31 7.98 9.58 14.59
CA SER A 31 6.97 8.87 15.40
C SER A 31 5.54 9.28 15.07
N LEU A 32 5.30 10.57 14.81
CA LEU A 32 3.99 11.05 14.37
C LEU A 32 3.58 10.39 13.05
N TRP A 33 4.47 10.36 12.05
CA TRP A 33 4.17 9.75 10.75
C TRP A 33 4.01 8.24 10.85
N GLU A 34 4.82 7.55 11.64
CA GLU A 34 4.62 6.13 11.94
C GLU A 34 3.24 5.86 12.54
N SER A 35 2.73 6.73 13.42
CA SER A 35 1.38 6.59 13.98
C SER A 35 0.29 6.70 12.90
N TYR A 36 0.46 7.62 11.95
CA TYR A 36 -0.45 7.75 10.81
C TYR A 36 -0.34 6.54 9.87
N LEU A 37 0.86 6.04 9.60
CA LEU A 37 1.07 4.84 8.78
C LEU A 37 0.42 3.59 9.38
N ARG A 38 0.33 3.51 10.72
CA ARG A 38 -0.36 2.44 11.45
C ARG A 38 -1.87 2.62 11.50
N ASP A 39 -2.37 3.85 11.30
CA ASP A 39 -3.80 4.13 11.33
C ASP A 39 -4.50 3.56 10.09
N SER A 40 -5.34 2.55 10.32
CA SER A 40 -6.11 1.90 9.26
C SER A 40 -7.16 2.80 8.60
N CYS A 41 -7.56 3.90 9.27
CA CYS A 41 -8.53 4.87 8.77
C CYS A 41 -7.91 5.83 7.75
N TRP A 42 -6.61 6.08 7.83
CA TRP A 42 -5.93 6.97 6.90
C TRP A 42 -5.46 6.19 5.66
N LYS A 43 -6.10 6.44 4.51
CA LYS A 43 -5.81 5.78 3.24
C LYS A 43 -5.60 6.83 2.14
N PRO A 44 -4.42 7.49 2.10
CA PRO A 44 -4.09 8.48 1.07
C PRO A 44 -3.72 7.80 -0.25
N PHE A 45 -4.57 6.89 -0.73
CA PHE A 45 -4.32 6.07 -1.91
C PHE A 45 -5.38 6.34 -2.96
N LYS A 46 -4.94 6.54 -4.19
CA LYS A 46 -5.78 6.59 -5.39
C LYS A 46 -5.51 5.39 -6.27
N THR A 47 -6.58 4.85 -6.84
CA THR A 47 -6.52 3.74 -7.78
C THR A 47 -6.62 4.28 -9.19
N ILE A 48 -5.52 4.20 -9.95
CA ILE A 48 -5.48 4.64 -11.34
C ILE A 48 -5.62 3.42 -12.25
N ARG A 49 -6.62 3.44 -13.13
CA ARG A 49 -6.76 2.46 -14.21
C ARG A 49 -5.90 2.89 -15.38
N VAL A 50 -4.82 2.16 -15.64
CA VAL A 50 -3.98 2.36 -16.81
C VAL A 50 -4.57 1.51 -17.94
N ALA A 51 -4.96 2.11 -19.06
CA ALA A 51 -5.67 1.44 -20.17
C ALA A 51 -5.00 0.14 -20.66
N PHE A 52 -3.68 0.03 -20.51
CA PHE A 52 -2.85 -1.08 -20.97
C PHE A 52 -2.51 -2.10 -19.88
N ARG A 53 -2.93 -1.90 -18.62
CA ARG A 53 -2.69 -2.84 -17.51
C ARG A 53 -4.01 -3.41 -17.02
N GLN A 54 -4.05 -4.74 -16.87
CA GLN A 54 -5.22 -5.42 -16.30
C GLN A 54 -5.38 -5.15 -14.80
N GLN A 55 -4.27 -4.90 -14.10
CA GLN A 55 -4.31 -4.56 -12.68
C GLN A 55 -4.26 -3.04 -12.50
N PRO A 56 -5.18 -2.46 -11.72
CA PRO A 56 -5.15 -1.05 -11.39
C PRO A 56 -3.90 -0.73 -10.57
N LYS A 57 -3.24 0.40 -10.88
CA LYS A 57 -2.07 0.85 -10.13
C LYS A 57 -2.54 1.67 -8.94
N ILE A 58 -2.09 1.30 -7.74
CA ILE A 58 -2.29 2.11 -6.54
C ILE A 58 -1.20 3.18 -6.54
N THR A 59 -1.60 4.45 -6.48
CA THR A 59 -0.73 5.61 -6.34
C THR A 59 -1.13 6.39 -5.10
N ILE A 60 -0.26 7.28 -4.63
CA ILE A 60 -0.57 8.17 -3.51
C ILE A 60 -1.53 9.27 -3.98
N ASP A 61 -2.43 9.68 -3.10
CA ASP A 61 -3.29 10.84 -3.32
C ASP A 61 -2.53 12.15 -3.05
N GLU A 62 -2.07 12.81 -4.11
CA GLU A 62 -1.44 14.15 -4.03
C GLU A 62 -2.40 15.24 -3.49
N GLY A 63 -3.70 14.96 -3.41
CA GLY A 63 -4.72 15.82 -2.84
C GLY A 63 -4.81 15.75 -1.32
N ASP A 64 -4.19 14.76 -0.66
CA ASP A 64 -4.27 14.55 0.78
C ASP A 64 -3.69 15.74 1.55
N GLU A 65 -4.50 16.31 2.46
CA GLU A 65 -4.12 17.51 3.22
C GLU A 65 -2.91 17.29 4.12
N LYS A 66 -2.75 16.10 4.71
CA LYS A 66 -1.61 15.82 5.59
C LYS A 66 -0.32 15.73 4.79
N LEU A 67 -0.35 15.04 3.64
CA LEU A 67 0.80 14.93 2.75
C LEU A 67 1.18 16.27 2.12
N LYS A 68 0.22 17.12 1.77
CA LYS A 68 0.49 18.49 1.31
C LYS A 68 1.22 19.30 2.37
N LYS A 69 0.72 19.32 3.61
CA LYS A 69 1.38 20.00 4.72
C LYS A 69 2.80 19.50 4.95
N LEU A 70 3.02 18.19 4.89
CA LEU A 70 4.36 17.61 5.00
C LEU A 70 5.32 18.15 3.95
N LYS A 71 4.87 18.17 2.70
CA LYS A 71 5.66 18.64 1.55
C LYS A 71 5.96 20.13 1.67
N ASP A 72 4.98 20.94 2.06
CA ASP A 72 5.15 22.38 2.23
C ASP A 72 6.09 22.71 3.40
N GLU A 73 6.05 21.92 4.48
CA GLU A 73 6.82 22.21 5.70
C GLU A 73 8.25 21.65 5.70
N PHE A 74 8.47 20.49 5.06
CA PHE A 74 9.74 19.74 5.12
C PHE A 74 10.33 19.40 3.74
N GLY A 75 9.60 19.71 2.66
CA GLY A 75 10.05 19.52 1.29
C GLY A 75 9.81 18.13 0.72
N ASP A 76 10.24 17.97 -0.54
CA ASP A 76 10.02 16.76 -1.34
C ASP A 76 10.74 15.53 -0.79
N GLU A 77 11.88 15.71 -0.11
CA GLU A 77 12.68 14.59 0.45
C GLU A 77 11.87 13.79 1.49
N VAL A 78 11.21 14.48 2.43
CA VAL A 78 10.41 13.84 3.48
C VAL A 78 9.11 13.28 2.91
N TYR A 79 8.48 14.00 1.97
CA TYR A 79 7.32 13.50 1.24
C TYR A 79 7.63 12.18 0.50
N ASN A 80 8.75 12.10 -0.21
CA ASN A 80 9.16 10.90 -0.93
C ASN A 80 9.42 9.72 0.02
N ALA A 81 10.00 9.97 1.20
CA ALA A 81 10.22 8.94 2.21
C ALA A 81 8.89 8.31 2.70
N VAL A 82 7.91 9.15 3.06
CA VAL A 82 6.60 8.71 3.54
C VAL A 82 5.82 7.98 2.45
N THR A 83 5.80 8.54 1.24
CA THR A 83 5.08 7.94 0.10
C THR A 83 5.67 6.59 -0.31
N THR A 84 6.99 6.43 -0.24
CA THR A 84 7.67 5.16 -0.51
C THR A 84 7.27 4.12 0.52
N ALA A 85 7.35 4.43 1.81
CA ALA A 85 6.94 3.51 2.88
C ALA A 85 5.46 3.09 2.77
N LEU A 86 4.57 4.02 2.41
CA LEU A 86 3.15 3.74 2.15
C LEU A 86 2.96 2.78 0.96
N LEU A 87 3.67 3.01 -0.14
CA LEU A 87 3.60 2.17 -1.33
C LEU A 87 4.15 0.78 -1.06
N GLU A 88 5.32 0.65 -0.43
CA GLU A 88 5.93 -0.63 -0.08
C GLU A 88 5.04 -1.46 0.85
N SER A 89 4.39 -0.82 1.82
CA SER A 89 3.43 -1.49 2.71
C SER A 89 2.20 -2.04 1.96
N LYS A 90 1.69 -1.31 0.96
CA LYS A 90 0.59 -1.79 0.11
C LYS A 90 1.03 -2.83 -0.89
N GLU A 91 2.19 -2.66 -1.50
CA GLU A 91 2.74 -3.55 -2.50
C GLU A 91 3.09 -4.90 -1.89
N TYR A 92 3.64 -4.93 -0.66
CA TYR A 92 3.84 -6.18 0.08
C TYR A 92 2.52 -6.95 0.31
N ASN A 93 1.44 -6.26 0.68
CA ASN A 93 0.11 -6.88 0.84
C ASN A 93 -0.52 -7.31 -0.50
N SER A 94 -0.21 -6.60 -1.59
CA SER A 94 -0.66 -6.90 -2.95
C SER A 94 0.06 -8.12 -3.54
N HIS A 95 1.38 -8.19 -3.45
CA HIS A 95 2.16 -9.32 -3.99
C HIS A 95 1.88 -10.61 -3.24
N HIS A 96 1.71 -10.56 -1.90
CA HIS A 96 1.28 -11.75 -1.17
C HIS A 96 -0.07 -12.25 -1.71
N SER A 97 -1.06 -11.36 -1.91
CA SER A 97 -2.40 -11.75 -2.35
C SER A 97 -2.41 -12.28 -3.79
N VAL A 98 -1.60 -11.71 -4.68
CA VAL A 98 -1.50 -12.11 -6.09
C VAL A 98 -0.71 -13.41 -6.25
N GLU A 99 0.42 -13.56 -5.55
CA GLU A 99 1.19 -14.82 -5.58
C GLU A 99 0.38 -16.00 -5.05
N THR A 100 -0.40 -15.81 -3.98
CA THR A 100 -1.25 -16.88 -3.45
C THR A 100 -2.36 -17.24 -4.42
N ALA A 101 -2.99 -16.24 -5.06
CA ALA A 101 -4.05 -16.48 -6.04
C ALA A 101 -3.52 -17.19 -7.31
N GLU A 102 -2.31 -16.87 -7.77
CA GLU A 102 -1.70 -17.56 -8.92
C GLU A 102 -1.28 -18.99 -8.59
N LYS A 103 -0.67 -19.22 -7.40
CA LYS A 103 -0.32 -20.57 -6.94
C LYS A 103 -1.57 -21.44 -6.77
N GLU A 104 -2.65 -20.89 -6.22
CA GLU A 104 -3.95 -21.59 -6.14
C GLU A 104 -4.54 -21.84 -7.52
N LYS A 105 -4.48 -20.88 -8.45
CA LYS A 105 -4.96 -21.07 -9.82
C LYS A 105 -4.19 -22.15 -10.57
N ILE A 106 -2.87 -22.23 -10.39
CA ILE A 106 -2.02 -23.28 -10.95
C ILE A 106 -2.34 -24.64 -10.31
N LYS A 107 -2.48 -24.69 -8.98
CA LYS A 107 -2.86 -25.91 -8.24
C LYS A 107 -4.25 -26.41 -8.65
N MET A 108 -5.23 -25.51 -8.77
CA MET A 108 -6.57 -25.81 -9.28
C MET A 108 -6.52 -26.32 -10.72
N LYS A 109 -5.73 -25.68 -11.59
CA LYS A 109 -5.56 -26.13 -12.98
C LYS A 109 -4.90 -27.51 -13.09
N ALA A 110 -4.02 -27.85 -12.16
CA ALA A 110 -3.42 -29.19 -12.06
C ALA A 110 -4.46 -30.23 -11.58
N LEU A 111 -5.18 -29.95 -10.49
CA LEU A 111 -6.27 -30.79 -9.97
C LEU A 111 -7.37 -31.06 -11.02
N TRP A 112 -7.70 -30.05 -11.83
CA TRP A 112 -8.70 -30.16 -12.90
C TRP A 112 -8.28 -31.04 -14.09
N LYS A 113 -7.00 -31.35 -14.21
CA LYS A 113 -6.51 -32.32 -15.19
C LYS A 113 -6.64 -33.75 -14.69
N GLU A 114 -6.69 -33.96 -13.37
CA GLU A 114 -6.70 -35.27 -12.75
C GLU A 114 -8.14 -35.72 -12.41
N ASP A 115 -8.98 -34.83 -11.87
CA ASP A 115 -10.34 -35.18 -11.42
C ASP A 115 -11.43 -34.32 -12.09
N GLY A 116 -12.12 -34.88 -13.08
CA GLY A 116 -13.19 -34.22 -13.84
C GLY A 116 -14.41 -33.78 -13.01
N VAL A 117 -14.62 -34.37 -11.82
CA VAL A 117 -15.78 -34.15 -10.95
C VAL A 117 -15.70 -32.82 -10.18
N LEU A 118 -14.50 -32.33 -9.86
CA LEU A 118 -14.31 -31.10 -9.09
C LEU A 118 -14.57 -29.82 -9.91
N LYS A 119 -14.52 -29.90 -11.25
CA LYS A 119 -14.86 -28.79 -12.15
C LYS A 119 -16.31 -28.36 -12.03
N GLU A 120 -17.24 -29.32 -11.95
CA GLU A 120 -18.67 -29.04 -11.88
C GLU A 120 -19.05 -28.40 -10.53
N LEU A 121 -18.51 -28.93 -9.42
CA LEU A 121 -18.72 -28.36 -8.09
C LEU A 121 -18.16 -26.93 -7.95
N TRP A 122 -17.02 -26.63 -8.59
CA TRP A 122 -16.45 -25.28 -8.59
C TRP A 122 -17.27 -24.29 -9.44
N LEU A 123 -17.76 -24.70 -10.61
CA LEU A 123 -18.64 -23.86 -11.44
C LEU A 123 -19.94 -23.54 -10.71
N LEU A 124 -20.53 -24.53 -10.01
CA LEU A 124 -21.74 -24.32 -9.22
C LEU A 124 -21.50 -23.36 -8.04
N SER A 125 -20.36 -23.47 -7.34
CA SER A 125 -20.00 -22.56 -6.25
C SER A 125 -19.73 -21.13 -6.74
N ARG A 126 -19.06 -20.98 -7.89
CA ARG A 126 -18.75 -19.67 -8.49
C ARG A 126 -19.98 -18.99 -9.10
N VAL A 127 -20.91 -19.74 -9.67
CA VAL A 127 -22.22 -19.23 -10.11
C VAL A 127 -23.05 -18.79 -8.90
N ASN A 128 -23.03 -19.56 -7.81
CA ASN A 128 -23.73 -19.20 -6.57
C ASN A 128 -23.17 -17.91 -5.93
N TRP A 129 -21.85 -17.73 -5.92
CA TRP A 129 -21.20 -16.51 -5.43
C TRP A 129 -21.53 -15.26 -6.26
N LEU A 130 -21.63 -15.39 -7.58
CA LEU A 130 -22.03 -14.28 -8.47
C LEU A 130 -23.51 -13.92 -8.31
N LEU A 131 -24.38 -14.90 -8.03
CA LEU A 131 -25.80 -14.67 -7.76
C LEU A 131 -26.02 -13.98 -6.40
N LEU A 132 -25.21 -14.29 -5.39
CA LEU A 132 -25.25 -13.66 -4.05
C LEU A 132 -24.68 -12.24 -4.00
N ASN A 133 -23.95 -11.80 -5.02
CA ASN A 133 -23.36 -10.45 -5.12
C ASN A 133 -24.03 -9.57 -6.21
N MET A 134 -25.16 -10.00 -6.78
CA MET A 134 -25.98 -9.23 -7.73
C MET A 134 -27.40 -8.92 -7.23
N LEU A 135 -27.67 -9.12 -5.93
CA LEU A 135 -28.86 -8.65 -5.21
C LEU A 135 -28.41 -7.65 -4.13
#